data_AF-A0A0G9L6N5-F1
#
_entry.id   AF-A0A0G9L6N5-F1
#
_cell.length_a   1.000
_cell.length_b   1.000
_cell.length_c   1.000
_cell.angle_alpha   90.00
_cell.angle_beta   90.00
_cell.angle_gamma   90.00
#
_symmetry.space_group_name_H-M   'P 1'
#
loop_
_entity.id
_entity.type
_entity.pdbx_description
1 polymer ?
#
loop_
_entity_poly.entity_id
_entity_poly.type
_entity_poly.pdbx_seq_one_letter_code
_entity_poly.pdbx_strand_id
1 'polypeptide(L)'
;MSIILHRYLLLGVILLNLLAILRSRKFANNAKIVNAIIEYRREGIKLIKDFWKKQIIMIAIGVTLFLLAILIKENDNKIAINTFSLINYLYVLISVVLVTYNYNNFNREISNLLNKIKS
;
A
#
# COMPACT_ATOMS: atom_id res chain seq x y z
N MET A 1 22.12 4.96 13.63
CA MET A 1 20.81 5.58 13.41
C MET A 1 19.88 5.07 14.50
N SER A 2 19.19 5.96 15.24
CA SER A 2 18.34 5.50 16.35
C SER A 2 17.18 4.63 15.85
N ILE A 3 16.77 3.67 16.69
CA ILE A 3 15.56 2.86 16.47
C ILE A 3 14.32 3.77 16.33
N ILE A 4 14.35 4.96 16.93
CA ILE A 4 13.31 5.99 16.81
C ILE A 4 13.07 6.38 15.34
N LEU A 5 14.12 6.55 14.54
CA LEU A 5 13.93 6.92 13.12
C LEU A 5 13.24 5.80 12.34
N HIS A 6 13.61 4.54 12.60
CA HIS A 6 12.98 3.39 11.94
C HIS A 6 11.48 3.35 12.22
N ARG A 7 11.06 3.65 13.46
CA ARG A 7 9.64 3.73 13.84
C ARG A 7 8.91 4.77 12.99
N TYR A 8 9.47 5.97 12.84
CA TYR A 8 8.85 7.02 12.02
C TYR A 8 8.77 6.66 10.53
N LEU A 9 9.83 6.08 9.97
CA LEU A 9 9.84 5.66 8.56
C LEU A 9 8.78 4.59 8.29
N LEU A 10 8.70 3.57 9.15
CA LEU A 10 7.71 2.50 9.04
C LEU A 10 6.29 3.05 9.17
N LEU A 11 6.06 3.94 10.14
CA LEU A 11 4.76 4.58 10.33
C LEU A 11 4.36 5.43 9.13
N GLY A 12 5.28 6.20 8.56
CA GLY A 12 5.06 6.96 7.33
C GLY A 12 4.64 6.08 6.16
N VAL A 13 5.32 4.95 5.95
CA VAL A 13 5.00 4.00 4.89
C VAL A 13 3.65 3.31 5.08
N ILE A 14 3.31 2.92 6.32
CA ILE A 14 1.98 2.36 6.65
C ILE A 14 0.89 3.37 6.29
N LEU A 15 1.05 4.63 6.70
CA LEU A 15 0.11 5.71 6.40
C LEU A 15 -0.02 5.97 4.90
N LEU A 16 1.08 5.93 4.14
CA LEU A 16 1.05 6.10 2.68
C LEU A 16 0.19 5.02 2.00
N ASN A 17 0.34 3.75 2.38
CA ASN A 17 -0.45 2.66 1.82
C ASN A 17 -1.94 2.78 2.22
N LEU A 18 -2.23 3.19 3.47
CA LEU A 18 -3.59 3.47 3.91
C LEU A 18 -4.24 4.62 3.13
N LEU A 19 -3.50 5.71 2.90
CA LEU A 19 -3.96 6.84 2.10
C LEU A 19 -4.28 6.41 0.66
N ALA A 20 -3.48 5.51 0.08
CA ALA A 20 -3.73 4.98 -1.26
C ALA A 20 -5.06 4.20 -1.32
N ILE A 21 -5.34 3.35 -0.32
CA ILE A 21 -6.64 2.67 -0.17
C ILE A 21 -7.77 3.69 -0.04
N LEU A 22 -7.66 4.65 0.89
CA LEU A 22 -8.70 5.66 1.12
C LEU A 22 -9.01 6.47 -0.14
N ARG A 23 -7.98 6.92 -0.86
CA ARG A 23 -8.15 7.67 -2.12
C ARG A 23 -8.83 6.84 -3.21
N SER A 24 -8.62 5.53 -3.24
CA SER A 24 -9.25 4.65 -4.23
C SER A 24 -10.72 4.32 -3.92
N ARG A 25 -11.20 4.53 -2.69
CA ARG A 25 -12.61 4.25 -2.30
C ARG A 25 -13.63 5.03 -3.13
N LYS A 26 -13.29 6.24 -3.58
CA LYS A 26 -14.18 7.04 -4.45
C LYS A 26 -14.57 6.32 -5.74
N PHE A 27 -13.76 5.38 -6.22
CA PHE A 27 -14.07 4.59 -7.41
C PHE A 27 -15.02 3.42 -7.13
N ALA A 28 -15.04 2.89 -5.90
CA ALA A 28 -15.98 1.85 -5.50
C ALA A 28 -17.44 2.35 -5.53
N ASN A 29 -17.65 3.63 -5.22
CA ASN A 29 -18.95 4.27 -5.21
C ASN A 29 -19.23 5.07 -6.50
N ASN A 30 -18.41 4.90 -7.55
CA ASN A 30 -18.58 5.67 -8.77
C ASN A 30 -19.84 5.21 -9.52
N ALA A 31 -20.81 6.12 -9.67
CA ALA A 31 -22.09 5.83 -10.33
C ALA A 31 -21.93 5.23 -11.73
N LYS A 32 -20.88 5.62 -12.48
CA LYS A 32 -20.61 5.07 -13.82
C LYS A 32 -20.22 3.60 -13.77
N ILE A 33 -19.49 3.18 -12.75
CA ILE A 33 -19.08 1.77 -12.56
C ILE A 33 -20.24 0.96 -11.99
N VAL A 34 -20.98 1.52 -11.03
CA VAL A 34 -22.11 0.85 -10.36
C VAL A 34 -23.26 0.58 -11.33
N ASN A 35 -23.57 1.55 -12.20
CA ASN A 35 -24.66 1.48 -13.18
C ASN A 35 -24.22 0.91 -14.53
N ALA A 36 -22.95 0.53 -14.69
CA ALA A 36 -22.49 -0.11 -15.91
C ALA A 36 -23.10 -1.50 -16.09
N ILE A 37 -23.03 -2.01 -17.32
CA ILE A 37 -23.35 -3.39 -17.65
C ILE A 37 -22.56 -4.34 -16.73
N ILE A 38 -23.16 -5.48 -16.40
CA ILE A 38 -22.66 -6.44 -15.39
C ILE A 38 -21.17 -6.77 -15.58
N GLU A 39 -20.72 -6.91 -16.83
CA GLU A 39 -19.33 -7.18 -17.19
C GLU A 39 -18.37 -6.07 -16.68
N TYR A 40 -18.60 -4.82 -17.10
CA TYR A 40 -17.78 -3.68 -16.68
C TYR A 40 -17.84 -3.40 -15.17
N ARG A 41 -19.01 -3.65 -14.55
CA ARG A 41 -19.14 -3.56 -13.09
C ARG A 41 -18.26 -4.60 -12.38
N ARG A 42 -18.23 -5.84 -12.87
CA ARG A 42 -17.36 -6.90 -12.31
C ARG A 42 -15.89 -6.56 -12.50
N GLU A 43 -15.51 -6.06 -13.68
CA GLU A 43 -14.13 -5.62 -13.97
C GLU A 43 -13.70 -4.50 -13.00
N GLY A 44 -14.54 -3.47 -12.80
CA GLY A 44 -14.25 -2.38 -11.87
C GLY A 44 -14.09 -2.84 -10.41
N ILE A 45 -14.98 -3.70 -9.93
CA ILE A 45 -14.86 -4.27 -8.57
C ILE A 45 -13.58 -5.10 -8.43
N LYS A 46 -13.22 -5.88 -9.46
CA LYS A 46 -11.99 -6.68 -9.46
C LYS A 46 -10.74 -5.79 -9.36
N LEU A 47 -10.64 -4.74 -10.18
CA LEU A 47 -9.53 -3.78 -10.15
C LEU A 47 -9.35 -3.15 -8.76
N ILE A 48 -10.45 -2.75 -8.11
CA ILE A 48 -10.42 -2.18 -6.77
C ILE A 48 -9.95 -3.20 -5.74
N LYS A 49 -10.49 -4.42 -5.76
CA LYS A 49 -10.10 -5.49 -4.82
C LYS A 49 -8.64 -5.89 -4.99
N ASP A 50 -8.17 -6.03 -6.22
CA ASP A 50 -6.79 -6.41 -6.52
C ASP A 50 -5.81 -5.30 -6.06
N PHE A 51 -6.16 -4.04 -6.27
CA PHE A 51 -5.40 -2.91 -5.74
C PHE A 51 -5.37 -2.93 -4.20
N TRP A 52 -6.52 -3.05 -3.54
CA TRP A 52 -6.60 -3.08 -2.07
C TRP A 52 -5.81 -4.24 -1.47
N LYS A 53 -5.89 -5.43 -2.06
CA LYS A 53 -5.15 -6.61 -1.60
C LYS A 53 -3.63 -6.33 -1.56
N LYS A 54 -3.09 -5.71 -2.61
CA LYS A 54 -1.66 -5.34 -2.66
C LYS A 54 -1.30 -4.37 -1.53
N GLN A 55 -2.10 -3.33 -1.31
CA GLN A 55 -1.84 -2.34 -0.26
C GLN A 55 -1.97 -2.93 1.15
N ILE A 56 -2.95 -3.81 1.39
CA ILE A 56 -3.14 -4.49 2.68
C ILE A 56 -1.94 -5.37 3.03
N ILE A 57 -1.38 -6.12 2.05
CA ILE A 57 -0.17 -6.92 2.26
C ILE A 57 1.00 -6.02 2.68
N MET A 58 1.20 -4.90 1.98
CA MET A 58 2.24 -3.94 2.33
C MET A 58 2.06 -3.40 3.74
N ILE A 59 0.84 -3.02 4.13
CA ILE A 59 0.51 -2.55 5.48
C ILE A 59 0.81 -3.63 6.52
N ALA A 60 0.42 -4.88 6.29
CA ALA A 60 0.63 -5.98 7.24
C ALA A 60 2.13 -6.21 7.52
N ILE A 61 2.97 -6.18 6.48
CA ILE A 61 4.43 -6.27 6.63
C ILE A 61 4.95 -5.07 7.42
N GLY A 62 4.49 -3.86 7.08
CA GLY A 62 4.92 -2.63 7.75
C GLY A 62 4.56 -2.61 9.23
N VAL A 63 3.34 -3.02 9.58
CA VAL A 63 2.88 -3.13 10.98
C VAL A 63 3.73 -4.16 11.74
N THR A 64 4.03 -5.31 11.12
CA THR A 64 4.89 -6.32 11.73
C THR A 64 6.28 -5.76 12.04
N LEU A 65 6.92 -5.09 11.07
CA LEU A 65 8.22 -4.45 11.27
C LEU A 65 8.16 -3.33 12.32
N PHE A 66 7.06 -2.58 12.36
CA PHE A 66 6.87 -1.52 13.35
C PHE A 66 6.77 -2.07 14.77
N LEU A 67 6.05 -3.17 14.97
CA LEU A 67 5.99 -3.86 16.26
C LEU A 67 7.36 -4.39 16.68
N LEU A 68 8.13 -4.98 15.74
CA LEU A 68 9.51 -5.39 16.01
C LEU A 68 10.40 -4.20 16.41
N ALA A 69 10.24 -3.04 15.77
CA ALA A 69 10.98 -1.81 16.11
C ALA A 69 10.67 -1.30 17.53
N ILE A 70 9.48 -1.62 18.06
CA ILE A 70 9.11 -1.27 19.44
C ILE A 70 9.76 -2.23 20.43
N LEU A 71 9.82 -3.51 20.11
CA LEU A 71 10.30 -4.57 21.00
C LEU A 71 11.84 -4.62 21.11
N ILE A 72 12.57 -4.25 20.06
CA ILE A 72 14.04 -4.25 20.07
C ILE A 72 14.57 -3.14 20.98
N LYS A 73 15.49 -3.47 21.89
CA LYS A 73 16.20 -2.49 22.74
C LYS A 73 17.48 -2.03 22.03
N GLU A 74 17.83 -0.75 22.17
CA GLU A 74 19.01 -0.16 21.51
C GLU A 74 20.36 -0.78 21.95
N ASN A 75 20.40 -1.47 23.10
CA ASN A 75 21.59 -2.15 23.62
C ASN A 75 21.59 -3.68 23.37
N ASP A 76 20.67 -4.19 22.54
CA ASP A 76 20.66 -5.60 22.14
C ASP A 76 21.83 -5.94 21.20
N ASN A 77 21.93 -7.22 20.81
CA ASN A 77 22.96 -7.72 19.90
C ASN A 77 23.08 -6.84 18.63
N LYS A 78 24.25 -6.21 18.46
CA LYS A 78 24.57 -5.30 17.36
C LYS A 78 24.32 -5.91 15.97
N ILE A 79 24.55 -7.21 15.80
CA ILE A 79 24.30 -7.91 14.53
C ILE A 79 22.80 -7.93 14.24
N ALA A 80 21.96 -8.23 15.23
CA ALA A 80 20.50 -8.27 15.07
C ALA A 80 19.93 -6.88 14.74
N ILE A 81 20.41 -5.84 15.43
CA ILE A 81 19.98 -4.44 15.18
C ILE A 81 20.35 -4.00 13.75
N ASN A 82 21.57 -4.32 13.28
CA ASN A 82 22.01 -3.96 11.93
C ASN A 82 21.21 -4.69 10.86
N THR A 83 20.95 -5.98 11.05
CA THR A 83 20.12 -6.77 10.12
C THR A 83 18.69 -6.22 10.06
N PHE A 84 18.10 -5.90 11.21
CA PHE A 84 16.78 -5.27 11.28
C PHE A 84 16.75 -3.91 10.56
N SER A 85 17.78 -3.09 10.76
CA SER A 85 17.92 -1.79 10.09
C SER A 85 17.95 -1.94 8.56
N LEU A 86 18.75 -2.88 8.05
CA LEU A 86 18.82 -3.17 6.61
C LEU A 86 17.48 -3.60 6.04
N ILE A 87 16.79 -4.53 6.71
CA ILE A 87 15.46 -5.02 6.30
C ILE A 87 14.45 -3.86 6.26
N ASN A 88 14.45 -3.00 7.27
CA ASN A 88 13.56 -1.84 7.31
C ASN A 88 13.82 -0.87 6.16
N TYR A 89 15.07 -0.56 5.85
CA TYR A 89 15.37 0.34 4.73
C TYR A 89 14.91 -0.24 3.39
N LEU A 90 15.20 -1.53 3.15
CA LEU A 90 14.74 -2.21 1.94
C LEU A 90 13.21 -2.19 1.86
N TYR A 91 12.52 -2.52 2.95
CA TYR A 91 11.06 -2.48 2.99
C TYR A 91 10.51 -1.07 2.73
N VAL A 92 11.06 -0.04 3.38
CA VAL A 92 10.63 1.36 3.19
C VAL A 92 10.79 1.78 1.73
N LEU A 93 11.96 1.51 1.13
CA LEU A 93 12.23 1.82 -0.27
C LEU A 93 11.25 1.09 -1.21
N ILE A 94 11.13 -0.23 -1.07
CA ILE A 94 10.25 -1.06 -1.89
C ILE A 94 8.81 -0.60 -1.74
N SER A 95 8.37 -0.26 -0.53
CA SER A 95 6.99 0.13 -0.28
C SER A 95 6.64 1.47 -0.90
N VAL A 96 7.53 2.47 -0.84
CA VAL A 96 7.34 3.77 -1.51
C VAL A 96 7.25 3.60 -3.03
N VAL A 97 8.12 2.77 -3.62
CA VAL A 97 8.10 2.49 -5.05
C VAL A 97 6.82 1.76 -5.44
N LEU A 98 6.44 0.70 -4.69
CA LEU A 98 5.29 -0.12 -5.00
C LEU A 98 3.96 0.61 -4.79
N VAL A 99 3.80 1.43 -3.75
CA VAL A 99 2.54 2.19 -3.56
C VAL A 99 2.34 3.16 -4.73
N THR A 100 3.41 3.84 -5.16
CA THR A 100 3.37 4.77 -6.29
C THR A 100 3.04 4.05 -7.59
N TYR A 101 3.75 2.96 -7.88
CA TYR A 101 3.52 2.15 -9.07
C TYR A 101 2.10 1.57 -9.10
N ASN A 102 1.68 0.92 -8.01
CA ASN A 102 0.36 0.29 -7.93
C ASN A 102 -0.77 1.31 -8.06
N TYR A 103 -0.64 2.49 -7.44
CA TYR A 103 -1.65 3.53 -7.52
C TYR A 103 -1.76 4.12 -8.94
N ASN A 104 -0.62 4.36 -9.59
CA ASN A 104 -0.60 4.86 -10.97
C ASN A 104 -1.18 3.84 -11.94
N ASN A 105 -0.81 2.56 -11.81
CA ASN A 105 -1.36 1.50 -12.65
C ASN A 105 -2.88 1.35 -12.44
N PHE A 106 -3.34 1.36 -11.18
CA PHE A 106 -4.77 1.32 -10.85
C PHE A 106 -5.54 2.49 -11.48
N ASN A 107 -5.02 3.73 -11.38
CA ASN A 107 -5.67 4.89 -12.00
C ASN A 107 -5.77 4.76 -13.51
N ARG A 108 -4.72 4.24 -14.17
CA ARG A 108 -4.73 3.98 -15.61
C ARG A 108 -5.79 2.94 -16.00
N GLU A 109 -5.85 1.81 -15.29
CA GLU A 109 -6.82 0.74 -15.54
C GLU A 109 -8.27 1.21 -15.32
N ILE A 110 -8.52 1.97 -14.24
CA ILE A 110 -9.82 2.57 -13.97
C ILE A 110 -10.20 3.59 -15.06
N SER A 111 -9.26 4.42 -15.50
CA SER A 111 -9.51 5.38 -16.59
C SER A 111 -9.90 4.66 -17.88
N ASN A 112 -9.19 3.58 -18.22
CA ASN A 112 -9.50 2.78 -19.40
C ASN A 112 -10.89 2.15 -19.30
N LEU A 113 -11.25 1.58 -18.15
CA LEU A 113 -12.58 1.04 -17.90
C LEU A 113 -13.67 2.10 -18.06
N LEU A 114 -13.47 3.29 -17.48
CA LEU A 114 -14.42 4.39 -17.58
C LEU A 114 -14.59 4.88 -19.02
N ASN A 115 -13.55 4.81 -19.85
CA ASN A 115 -13.63 5.14 -21.26
C ASN A 115 -14.40 4.06 -22.05
N LYS A 116 -14.19 2.77 -21.74
CA LYS A 116 -14.98 1.67 -22.33
C LYS A 116 -16.47 1.79 -22.01
N ILE A 117 -16.83 2.20 -20.80
CA ILE A 117 -18.25 2.38 -20.40
C ILE A 117 -18.93 3.53 -21.15
N LYS A 118 -18.18 4.55 -21.59
CA LYS A 118 -18.72 5.71 -22.33
C LYS A 118 -18.88 5.46 -23.83
N SER A 119 -18.11 4.53 -24.38
CA SER A 119 -18.16 4.13 -25.79
C SER A 119 -19.33 3.18 -26.04
#